data_AF-A0A964FN79-F1
#
_entry.id   AF-A0A964FN79-F1
#
_cell.length_a   1.000
_cell.length_b   1.000
_cell.length_c   1.000
_cell.angle_alpha   90.00
_cell.angle_beta   90.00
_cell.angle_gamma   90.00
#
_symmetry.space_group_name_H-M   'P 1'
#
loop_
_entity.id
_entity.type
_entity.pdbx_description
1 polymer ?
#
loop_
_entity_poly.entity_id
_entity_poly.type
_entity_poly.pdbx_seq_one_letter_code
_entity_poly.pdbx_strand_id
1 'polypeptide(L)'
;MSENLRSPRPKTPLRQVLMRLVLAVMAAVIAFNIPHSLIPVFKEPVSQASPPPEIQNVLAGKRRIVTVGDSITEAAKYPGGYVWLLQRYLNALYPDRKIEIVNAGISGNKATDMQARFQKDAIDKKPDLVTINAGVNDVWHAFFDFQKLQFHPQGNLAAGVPLAEYIDKITQMVVAAKAAGIRVVLLSPTPIREILDGPENRRLQEYVAAMREIAKQNQCLFIDLNAPFREVIGTYQKHAGKTLNLLAADGVHPNPSGYRIIAFTILRGLGVPAKDIENLEVKN
;
A
#
# COMPACT_ATOMS: atom_id res chain seq x y z
N MET A 1 -21.20 -22.30 81.28
CA MET A 1 -19.99 -22.99 80.78
C MET A 1 -20.23 -23.26 79.31
N SER A 2 -19.42 -22.85 78.34
CA SER A 2 -18.03 -22.39 78.35
C SER A 2 -17.77 -21.60 77.05
N GLU A 3 -17.16 -20.44 77.22
CA GLU A 3 -16.08 -19.82 76.46
C GLU A 3 -16.09 -19.69 74.92
N ASN A 4 -16.05 -18.41 74.52
CA ASN A 4 -15.47 -17.83 73.32
C ASN A 4 -14.07 -18.37 72.98
N LEU A 5 -13.89 -18.85 71.75
CA LEU A 5 -12.58 -18.86 71.06
C LEU A 5 -12.75 -18.28 69.65
N ARG A 6 -12.58 -16.96 69.53
CA ARG A 6 -12.30 -16.30 68.26
C ARG A 6 -10.86 -16.64 67.85
N SER A 7 -10.69 -17.33 66.73
CA SER A 7 -9.39 -17.49 66.09
C SER A 7 -8.87 -16.14 65.58
N PRO A 8 -7.56 -15.84 65.71
CA PRO A 8 -7.00 -14.59 65.23
C PRO A 8 -6.88 -14.62 63.69
N ARG A 9 -7.39 -13.58 63.03
CA ARG A 9 -7.12 -13.36 61.59
C ARG A 9 -5.61 -13.22 61.39
N PRO A 10 -5.02 -13.86 60.36
CA PRO A 10 -3.61 -13.67 60.07
C PRO A 10 -3.36 -12.21 59.70
N LYS A 11 -2.49 -11.55 60.47
CA LYS A 11 -1.95 -10.23 60.16
C LYS A 11 -1.11 -10.39 58.89
N THR A 12 -1.55 -9.77 57.78
CA THR A 12 -0.70 -9.59 56.61
C THR A 12 0.58 -8.90 57.06
N PRO A 13 1.76 -9.48 56.84
CA PRO A 13 3.00 -8.91 57.33
C PRO A 13 3.23 -7.56 56.63
N LEU A 14 3.50 -6.51 57.43
CA LEU A 14 3.69 -5.12 56.99
C LEU A 14 4.69 -4.98 55.83
N ARG A 15 5.62 -5.94 55.68
CA ARG A 15 6.55 -6.06 54.54
C ARG A 15 5.88 -6.32 53.18
N GLN A 16 4.72 -6.98 53.13
CA GLN A 16 4.02 -7.26 51.85
C GLN A 16 3.14 -6.07 51.38
N VAL A 17 2.70 -5.20 52.29
CA VAL A 17 2.02 -3.94 51.92
C VAL A 17 3.02 -2.89 51.46
N LEU A 18 4.19 -2.82 52.11
CA LEU A 18 5.25 -1.88 51.73
C LEU A 18 5.88 -2.22 50.36
N MET A 19 6.00 -3.50 50.01
CA MET A 19 6.54 -3.91 48.69
C MET A 19 5.56 -3.65 47.53
N ARG A 20 4.24 -3.59 47.79
CA ARG A 20 3.23 -3.20 46.79
C ARG A 20 3.15 -1.68 46.58
N LEU A 21 3.50 -0.88 47.58
CA LEU A 21 3.61 0.59 47.46
C LEU A 21 4.90 1.03 46.73
N VAL A 22 6.01 0.31 46.90
CA VAL A 22 7.26 0.61 46.17
C VAL A 22 7.17 0.23 44.69
N LEU A 23 6.41 -0.81 44.32
CA LEU A 23 6.13 -1.14 42.91
C LEU A 23 5.08 -0.23 42.26
N ALA A 24 4.10 0.28 43.01
CA ALA A 24 3.10 1.22 42.49
C ALA A 24 3.67 2.64 42.28
N VAL A 25 4.66 3.07 43.07
CA VAL A 25 5.34 4.36 42.87
C VAL A 25 6.42 4.27 41.77
N MET A 26 7.03 3.10 41.55
CA MET A 26 7.92 2.88 40.39
C MET A 26 7.14 2.76 39.06
N ALA A 27 5.86 2.36 39.09
CA ALA A 27 4.99 2.37 37.92
C ALA A 27 4.41 3.77 37.59
N ALA A 28 4.34 4.67 38.58
CA ALA A 28 3.84 6.04 38.40
C ALA A 28 4.92 7.07 38.05
N VAL A 29 6.22 6.76 38.24
CA VAL A 29 7.34 7.66 37.91
C VAL A 29 7.98 7.33 36.55
N ILE A 30 7.66 6.20 35.93
CA ILE A 30 8.07 5.89 34.53
C ILE A 30 7.08 6.46 33.49
N ALA A 31 5.93 6.97 33.93
CA ALA A 31 4.90 7.53 33.05
C ALA A 31 5.05 9.03 32.71
N PHE A 32 6.09 9.72 33.19
CA PHE A 32 6.22 11.18 33.03
C PHE A 32 7.57 11.68 32.52
N ASN A 33 8.35 10.84 31.83
CA ASN A 33 9.55 11.29 31.11
C ASN A 33 9.77 10.51 29.80
N ILE A 34 8.71 10.34 29.02
CA ILE A 34 8.88 10.11 27.57
C ILE A 34 8.94 11.51 26.97
N PRO A 35 10.09 12.00 26.47
CA PRO A 35 10.12 13.25 25.75
C PRO A 35 9.05 13.17 24.64
N HIS A 36 8.09 14.11 24.69
CA HIS A 36 7.08 14.35 23.67
C HIS A 36 7.72 14.93 22.40
N SER A 37 8.65 14.15 21.85
CA SER A 37 9.13 14.30 20.50
C SER A 37 9.18 12.88 19.94
N LEU A 38 8.02 12.37 19.53
CA LEU A 38 7.97 11.58 18.31
C LEU A 38 8.46 12.53 17.21
N ILE A 39 9.78 12.64 17.09
CA ILE A 39 10.40 13.27 15.94
C ILE A 39 9.80 12.50 14.77
N PRO A 40 9.13 13.18 13.81
CA PRO A 40 8.67 12.47 12.63
C PRO A 40 9.92 11.83 12.01
N VAL A 41 9.92 10.50 11.95
CA VAL A 41 10.99 9.71 11.32
C VAL A 41 11.14 10.07 9.83
N PHE A 42 10.25 10.91 9.30
CA PHE A 42 10.33 11.48 7.97
C PHE A 42 10.57 12.99 8.07
N LYS A 43 11.82 13.41 8.30
CA LYS A 43 12.25 14.80 8.09
C LYS A 43 12.58 15.11 6.64
N GLU A 44 12.78 14.07 5.81
CA GLU A 44 13.08 14.23 4.39
C GLU A 44 12.02 13.55 3.52
N PRO A 45 11.70 14.13 2.34
CA PRO A 45 10.75 13.54 1.42
C PRO A 45 11.23 12.15 1.00
N VAL A 46 10.30 11.18 1.02
CA VAL A 46 10.46 9.75 0.65
C VAL A 46 10.75 9.55 -0.86
N SER A 47 11.22 10.58 -1.56
CA SER A 47 11.70 10.50 -2.94
C SER A 47 12.54 11.74 -3.27
N GLN A 48 13.77 11.53 -3.73
CA GLN A 48 14.59 12.54 -4.39
C GLN A 48 14.25 12.71 -5.87
N ALA A 49 13.25 12.00 -6.40
CA ALA A 49 12.79 12.23 -7.75
C ALA A 49 12.03 13.56 -7.79
N SER A 50 12.72 14.62 -8.25
CA SER A 50 12.05 15.82 -8.71
C SER A 50 11.01 15.40 -9.75
N PRO A 51 9.73 15.80 -9.61
CA PRO A 51 8.76 15.57 -10.67
C PRO A 51 9.31 16.15 -11.97
N PRO A 52 9.12 15.48 -13.13
CA PRO A 52 9.60 15.99 -14.39
C PRO A 52 9.15 17.45 -14.58
N PRO A 53 10.02 18.35 -15.05
CA PRO A 53 9.64 19.71 -15.36
C PRO A 53 8.65 19.64 -16.54
N GLU A 54 7.36 19.80 -16.22
CA GLU A 54 6.15 19.93 -17.07
C GLU A 54 4.96 19.02 -16.74
N ILE A 55 4.67 18.68 -15.47
CA ILE A 55 3.26 18.41 -15.12
C ILE A 55 2.88 19.04 -13.77
N GLN A 56 2.74 20.37 -13.73
CA GLN A 56 1.96 21.01 -12.67
C GLN A 56 0.48 20.96 -13.05
N ASN A 57 -0.30 20.24 -12.23
CA ASN A 57 -1.75 20.01 -12.31
C ASN A 57 -2.20 18.82 -13.19
N VAL A 58 -1.70 17.61 -12.88
CA VAL A 58 -2.19 16.33 -13.46
C VAL A 58 -3.72 16.21 -13.34
N LEU A 59 -4.31 16.82 -12.31
CA LEU A 59 -5.73 16.85 -11.98
C LEU A 59 -6.50 18.07 -12.54
N ALA A 60 -5.84 19.00 -13.25
CA ALA A 60 -6.53 20.16 -13.85
C ALA A 60 -7.59 19.73 -14.85
N GLY A 61 -8.85 20.12 -14.60
CA GLY A 61 -9.98 19.82 -15.49
C GLY A 61 -10.37 18.33 -15.54
N LYS A 62 -9.73 17.47 -14.74
CA LYS A 62 -9.97 16.02 -14.71
C LYS A 62 -11.09 15.69 -13.75
N ARG A 63 -12.03 14.87 -14.21
CA ARG A 63 -13.22 14.46 -13.45
C ARG A 63 -13.34 12.96 -13.33
N ARG A 64 -12.80 12.17 -14.26
CA ARG A 64 -12.90 10.70 -14.20
C ARG A 64 -11.53 10.04 -14.23
N ILE A 65 -11.28 9.22 -13.22
CA ILE A 65 -10.08 8.40 -13.09
C ILE A 65 -10.50 6.93 -13.09
N VAL A 66 -10.00 6.13 -14.03
CA VAL A 66 -10.17 4.67 -14.00
C VAL A 66 -8.94 4.03 -13.35
N THR A 67 -9.17 3.11 -12.43
CA THR A 67 -8.10 2.35 -11.75
C THR A 67 -8.12 0.90 -12.21
N VAL A 68 -7.23 0.54 -13.13
CA VAL A 68 -7.07 -0.83 -13.63
C VAL A 68 -6.07 -1.57 -12.74
N GLY A 69 -6.44 -2.76 -12.30
CA GLY A 69 -5.54 -3.64 -11.57
C GLY A 69 -6.12 -5.00 -11.25
N ASP A 70 -5.54 -5.64 -10.24
CA ASP A 70 -5.87 -7.00 -9.81
C ASP A 70 -6.79 -6.99 -8.57
N SER A 71 -6.68 -8.00 -7.70
CA SER A 71 -7.43 -8.12 -6.45
C SER A 71 -7.16 -6.97 -5.48
N ILE A 72 -5.94 -6.41 -5.48
CA ILE A 72 -5.58 -5.27 -4.62
C ILE A 72 -6.44 -4.07 -5.00
N THR A 73 -6.58 -3.80 -6.30
CA THR A 73 -7.46 -2.76 -6.84
C THR A 73 -8.92 -3.11 -6.62
N GLU A 74 -9.37 -4.33 -6.92
CA GLU A 74 -10.77 -4.74 -6.78
C GLU A 74 -11.29 -4.51 -5.36
N ALA A 75 -10.54 -4.95 -4.35
CA ALA A 75 -10.91 -4.81 -2.94
C ALA A 75 -10.79 -3.36 -2.44
N ALA A 76 -10.01 -2.51 -3.12
CA ALA A 76 -9.77 -1.13 -2.69
C ALA A 76 -11.00 -0.21 -2.75
N LYS A 77 -12.13 -0.66 -3.33
CA LYS A 77 -13.41 0.06 -3.32
C LYS A 77 -14.10 0.09 -1.95
N TYR A 78 -13.78 -0.87 -1.08
CA TYR A 78 -14.38 -0.96 0.25
C TYR A 78 -13.79 0.07 1.23
N PRO A 79 -14.49 0.39 2.34
CA PRO A 79 -13.97 1.32 3.34
C PRO A 79 -12.55 1.03 3.79
N GLY A 80 -11.69 2.05 3.75
CA GLY A 80 -10.25 1.94 4.06
C GLY A 80 -9.37 1.49 2.88
N GLY A 81 -9.94 1.07 1.76
CA GLY A 81 -9.20 0.75 0.53
C GLY A 81 -8.71 1.99 -0.22
N TYR A 82 -7.65 1.88 -1.03
CA TYR A 82 -7.06 3.07 -1.66
C TYR A 82 -7.99 3.77 -2.66
N VAL A 83 -8.85 3.05 -3.40
CA VAL A 83 -9.83 3.66 -4.32
C VAL A 83 -10.87 4.44 -3.52
N TRP A 84 -11.36 3.87 -2.42
CA TRP A 84 -12.27 4.51 -1.49
C TRP A 84 -11.68 5.78 -0.86
N LEU A 85 -10.40 5.72 -0.49
CA LEU A 85 -9.63 6.83 0.09
C LEU A 85 -9.40 7.94 -0.93
N LEU A 86 -8.89 7.61 -2.12
CA LEU A 86 -8.66 8.58 -3.21
C LEU A 86 -9.95 9.33 -3.57
N GLN A 87 -11.07 8.62 -3.69
CA GLN A 87 -12.36 9.22 -3.99
C GLN A 87 -12.76 10.31 -2.98
N ARG A 88 -12.53 10.07 -1.68
CA ARG A 88 -12.87 11.01 -0.61
C ARG A 88 -11.88 12.15 -0.50
N TYR A 89 -10.59 11.83 -0.50
CA TYR A 89 -9.54 12.80 -0.36
C TYR A 89 -9.52 13.80 -1.52
N LEU A 90 -9.64 13.33 -2.75
CA LEU A 90 -9.69 14.22 -3.91
C LEU A 90 -10.94 15.10 -3.92
N ASN A 91 -12.10 14.60 -3.49
CA ASN A 91 -13.31 15.43 -3.38
C ASN A 91 -13.29 16.39 -2.19
N ALA A 92 -12.60 16.06 -1.10
CA ALA A 92 -12.40 16.98 0.02
C ALA A 92 -11.44 18.11 -0.35
N LEU A 93 -10.37 17.78 -1.09
CA LEU A 93 -9.36 18.74 -1.54
C LEU A 93 -9.84 19.61 -2.71
N TYR A 94 -10.72 19.07 -3.56
CA TYR A 94 -11.22 19.74 -4.75
C TYR A 94 -12.76 19.68 -4.85
N PRO A 95 -13.49 20.31 -3.91
CA PRO A 95 -14.95 20.19 -3.79
C PRO A 95 -15.71 20.61 -5.07
N ASP A 96 -15.18 21.58 -5.81
CA ASP A 96 -15.83 22.09 -7.03
C ASP A 96 -15.61 21.21 -8.28
N ARG A 97 -14.73 20.20 -8.22
CA ARG A 97 -14.34 19.40 -9.39
C ARG A 97 -15.12 18.10 -9.55
N LYS A 98 -15.79 17.61 -8.50
CA LYS A 98 -16.51 16.31 -8.45
C LYS A 98 -15.73 15.21 -9.17
N ILE A 99 -14.59 14.83 -8.60
CA ILE A 99 -13.77 13.75 -9.14
C ILE A 99 -14.49 12.42 -8.89
N GLU A 100 -14.52 11.54 -9.89
CA GLU A 100 -15.07 10.19 -9.88
C GLU A 100 -13.92 9.20 -10.09
N ILE A 101 -13.79 8.23 -9.19
CA ILE A 101 -12.84 7.12 -9.31
C ILE A 101 -13.62 5.86 -9.66
N VAL A 102 -13.38 5.33 -10.85
CA VAL A 102 -13.96 4.08 -11.32
C VAL A 102 -12.99 2.95 -11.02
N ASN A 103 -13.46 1.97 -10.24
CA ASN A 103 -12.69 0.75 -9.95
C ASN A 103 -12.84 -0.24 -11.11
N ALA A 104 -11.72 -0.59 -11.74
CA ALA A 104 -11.62 -1.60 -12.79
C ALA A 104 -10.63 -2.72 -12.38
N GLY A 105 -10.56 -3.04 -11.09
CA GLY A 105 -9.80 -4.18 -10.57
C GLY A 105 -10.57 -5.48 -10.67
N ILE A 106 -9.88 -6.58 -10.98
CA ILE A 106 -10.46 -7.93 -10.99
C ILE A 106 -9.46 -8.89 -10.35
N SER A 107 -9.89 -9.65 -9.34
CA SER A 107 -9.05 -10.62 -8.65
C SER A 107 -8.38 -11.63 -9.59
N GLY A 108 -7.12 -11.95 -9.28
CA GLY A 108 -6.30 -12.89 -10.04
C GLY A 108 -5.81 -12.41 -11.41
N ASN A 109 -6.19 -11.20 -11.85
CA ASN A 109 -5.73 -10.67 -13.12
C ASN A 109 -4.22 -10.44 -13.13
N LYS A 110 -3.62 -10.76 -14.28
CA LYS A 110 -2.24 -10.45 -14.68
C LYS A 110 -2.27 -9.38 -15.78
N ALA A 111 -1.12 -8.90 -16.23
CA ALA A 111 -1.06 -7.90 -17.30
C ALA A 111 -1.75 -8.35 -18.60
N THR A 112 -1.71 -9.65 -18.91
CA THR A 112 -2.41 -10.27 -20.05
C THR A 112 -3.92 -10.13 -19.94
N ASP A 113 -4.49 -10.45 -18.79
CA ASP A 113 -5.93 -10.37 -18.51
C ASP A 113 -6.40 -8.90 -18.54
N MET A 114 -5.63 -8.00 -17.94
CA MET A 114 -5.92 -6.56 -17.92
C MET A 114 -5.90 -5.97 -19.34
N GLN A 115 -4.90 -6.35 -20.16
CA GLN A 115 -4.80 -5.87 -21.54
C GLN A 115 -5.99 -6.35 -22.38
N ALA A 116 -6.40 -7.62 -22.24
CA ALA A 116 -7.52 -8.18 -22.99
C ALA A 116 -8.86 -7.46 -22.76
N ARG A 117 -9.08 -6.90 -21.56
CA ARG A 117 -10.29 -6.14 -21.19
C ARG A 117 -10.12 -4.62 -21.20
N PHE A 118 -8.93 -4.12 -21.51
CA PHE A 118 -8.57 -2.71 -21.32
C PHE A 118 -9.47 -1.74 -22.09
N GLN A 119 -9.86 -2.10 -23.31
CA GLN A 119 -10.78 -1.30 -24.12
C GLN A 119 -12.11 -1.08 -23.39
N LYS A 120 -12.76 -2.17 -22.98
CA LYS A 120 -14.08 -2.17 -22.33
C LYS A 120 -14.04 -1.51 -20.94
N ASP A 121 -13.03 -1.84 -20.17
CA ASP A 121 -13.01 -1.51 -18.74
C ASP A 121 -12.33 -0.17 -18.45
N ALA A 122 -11.51 0.35 -19.37
CA ALA A 122 -10.88 1.65 -19.25
C ALA A 122 -11.25 2.61 -20.36
N ILE A 123 -10.91 2.33 -21.63
CA ILE A 123 -11.03 3.32 -22.71
C ILE A 123 -12.50 3.72 -22.95
N ASP A 124 -13.42 2.76 -23.00
CA ASP A 124 -14.85 2.99 -23.25
C ASP A 124 -15.53 3.78 -22.11
N LYS A 125 -14.90 3.85 -20.93
CA LYS A 125 -15.36 4.69 -19.81
C LYS A 125 -15.03 6.17 -20.01
N LYS A 126 -14.26 6.50 -21.05
CA LYS A 126 -13.79 7.84 -21.42
C LYS A 126 -13.18 8.58 -20.21
N PRO A 127 -12.22 7.97 -19.49
CA PRO A 127 -11.61 8.63 -18.37
C PRO A 127 -10.68 9.74 -18.84
N ASP A 128 -10.43 10.70 -17.98
CA ASP A 128 -9.39 11.67 -18.26
C ASP A 128 -7.99 11.18 -17.87
N LEU A 129 -7.94 10.20 -16.96
CA LEU A 129 -6.74 9.57 -16.44
C LEU A 129 -7.00 8.08 -16.17
N VAL A 130 -6.05 7.22 -16.51
CA VAL A 130 -6.06 5.81 -16.13
C VAL A 130 -4.82 5.49 -15.30
N THR A 131 -5.02 4.80 -14.19
CA THR A 131 -3.91 4.17 -13.45
C THR A 131 -3.86 2.68 -13.81
N ILE A 132 -2.66 2.14 -14.03
CA ILE A 132 -2.46 0.70 -14.27
C ILE A 132 -1.56 0.15 -13.17
N ASN A 133 -2.06 -0.81 -12.40
CA ASN A 133 -1.31 -1.52 -11.36
C ASN A 133 -1.33 -3.03 -11.63
N ALA A 134 -0.19 -3.57 -12.04
CA ALA A 134 -0.01 -4.98 -12.38
C ALA A 134 1.37 -5.46 -11.91
N GLY A 135 1.59 -6.76 -11.90
CA GLY A 135 2.90 -7.36 -11.59
C GLY A 135 2.87 -8.32 -10.39
N VAL A 136 1.93 -8.17 -9.45
CA VAL A 136 1.83 -9.08 -8.29
C VAL A 136 1.51 -10.50 -8.76
N ASN A 137 0.41 -10.70 -9.48
CA ASN A 137 0.03 -12.04 -9.97
C ASN A 137 0.95 -12.53 -11.09
N ASP A 138 1.45 -11.63 -11.93
CA ASP A 138 2.39 -11.92 -13.01
C ASP A 138 3.62 -12.66 -12.48
N VAL A 139 4.14 -12.22 -11.33
CA VAL A 139 5.28 -12.84 -10.66
C VAL A 139 4.84 -13.94 -9.71
N TRP A 140 3.87 -13.69 -8.82
CA TRP A 140 3.54 -14.62 -7.73
C TRP A 140 3.06 -15.98 -8.24
N HIS A 141 2.28 -16.02 -9.32
CA HIS A 141 1.79 -17.26 -9.90
C HIS A 141 2.90 -18.11 -10.54
N ALA A 142 4.08 -17.53 -10.81
CA ALA A 142 5.26 -18.30 -11.22
C ALA A 142 5.84 -19.11 -10.04
N PHE A 143 5.62 -18.66 -8.80
CA PHE A 143 6.20 -19.20 -7.57
C PHE A 143 5.20 -19.96 -6.69
N PHE A 144 3.89 -19.88 -6.94
CA PHE A 144 2.88 -20.54 -6.10
C PHE A 144 1.83 -21.26 -6.93
N ASP A 145 1.72 -22.57 -6.72
CA ASP A 145 0.66 -23.40 -7.28
C ASP A 145 -0.56 -23.33 -6.34
N PHE A 146 -1.58 -22.58 -6.74
CA PHE A 146 -2.80 -22.41 -5.95
C PHE A 146 -3.70 -23.66 -5.92
N GLN A 147 -3.54 -24.60 -6.85
CA GLN A 147 -4.30 -25.86 -6.82
C GLN A 147 -3.72 -26.83 -5.80
N LYS A 148 -2.38 -26.85 -5.69
CA LYS A 148 -1.66 -27.71 -4.74
C LYS A 148 -1.28 -27.02 -3.43
N LEU A 149 -1.53 -25.72 -3.33
CA LEU A 149 -1.11 -24.86 -2.21
C LEU A 149 0.40 -24.97 -1.94
N GLN A 150 1.20 -24.98 -3.00
CA GLN A 150 2.63 -25.28 -2.93
C GLN A 150 3.49 -24.13 -3.44
N PHE A 151 4.55 -23.80 -2.70
CA PHE A 151 5.56 -22.83 -3.12
C PHE A 151 6.70 -23.47 -3.92
N HIS A 152 7.08 -22.84 -5.03
CA HIS A 152 8.10 -23.28 -5.97
C HIS A 152 9.20 -22.21 -6.09
N PRO A 153 10.33 -22.34 -5.35
CA PRO A 153 11.36 -21.29 -5.28
C PRO A 153 12.07 -21.02 -6.62
N GLN A 154 11.94 -21.90 -7.62
CA GLN A 154 12.48 -21.70 -8.96
C GLN A 154 11.67 -20.66 -9.77
N GLY A 155 10.39 -20.46 -9.42
CA GLY A 155 9.53 -19.52 -10.12
C GLY A 155 9.26 -19.91 -11.58
N ASN A 156 9.16 -21.20 -11.91
CA ASN A 156 9.05 -21.67 -13.30
C ASN A 156 7.66 -22.22 -13.65
N LEU A 157 6.64 -21.94 -12.82
CA LEU A 157 5.27 -22.30 -13.13
C LEU A 157 4.77 -21.45 -14.30
N ALA A 158 4.13 -22.10 -15.28
CA ALA A 158 3.56 -21.44 -16.46
C ALA A 158 2.37 -20.50 -16.16
N ALA A 159 1.90 -20.46 -14.90
CA ALA A 159 0.81 -19.60 -14.49
C ALA A 159 1.23 -18.12 -14.29
N GLY A 160 2.53 -17.85 -14.13
CA GLY A 160 3.06 -16.48 -14.16
C GLY A 160 3.18 -15.94 -15.59
N VAL A 161 3.37 -14.62 -15.71
CA VAL A 161 3.58 -13.97 -17.01
C VAL A 161 5.06 -13.65 -17.16
N PRO A 162 5.77 -14.16 -18.18
CA PRO A 162 7.18 -13.84 -18.42
C PRO A 162 7.41 -12.33 -18.64
N LEU A 163 8.58 -11.83 -18.25
CA LEU A 163 8.89 -10.38 -18.25
C LEU A 163 8.71 -9.73 -19.63
N ALA A 164 9.10 -10.42 -20.70
CA ALA A 164 8.94 -9.91 -22.07
C ALA A 164 7.46 -9.72 -22.46
N GLU A 165 6.60 -10.67 -22.07
CA GLU A 165 5.17 -10.57 -22.31
C GLU A 165 4.53 -9.49 -21.42
N TYR A 166 4.95 -9.40 -20.16
CA TYR A 166 4.52 -8.31 -19.28
C TYR A 166 4.84 -6.93 -19.88
N ILE A 167 6.06 -6.74 -20.39
CA ILE A 167 6.48 -5.49 -21.06
C ILE A 167 5.58 -5.19 -22.25
N ASP A 168 5.34 -6.17 -23.12
CA ASP A 168 4.45 -6.05 -24.27
C ASP A 168 3.03 -5.61 -23.85
N LYS A 169 2.41 -6.31 -22.88
CA LYS A 169 1.03 -6.02 -22.47
C LYS A 169 0.87 -4.67 -21.79
N ILE A 170 1.80 -4.28 -20.92
CA ILE A 170 1.76 -2.95 -20.29
C ILE A 170 1.96 -1.86 -21.35
N THR A 171 2.88 -2.04 -22.29
CA THR A 171 3.12 -1.09 -23.39
C THR A 171 1.89 -0.94 -24.27
N GLN A 172 1.22 -2.03 -24.65
CA GLN A 172 -0.02 -1.99 -25.43
C GLN A 172 -1.13 -1.18 -24.74
N MET A 173 -1.33 -1.37 -23.43
CA MET A 173 -2.31 -0.57 -22.68
C MET A 173 -1.94 0.92 -22.64
N VAL A 174 -0.66 1.24 -22.43
CA VAL A 174 -0.17 2.63 -22.43
C VAL A 174 -0.40 3.30 -23.80
N VAL A 175 0.01 2.63 -24.88
CA VAL A 175 -0.16 3.14 -26.26
C VAL A 175 -1.63 3.34 -26.59
N ALA A 176 -2.49 2.37 -26.29
CA ALA A 176 -3.93 2.46 -26.55
C ALA A 176 -4.60 3.61 -25.79
N ALA A 177 -4.28 3.79 -24.50
CA ALA A 177 -4.81 4.91 -23.72
C ALA A 177 -4.33 6.27 -24.26
N LYS A 178 -3.04 6.40 -24.60
CA LYS A 178 -2.49 7.63 -25.17
C LYS A 178 -3.13 7.96 -26.53
N ALA A 179 -3.32 6.96 -27.39
CA ALA A 179 -4.02 7.12 -28.67
C ALA A 179 -5.46 7.61 -28.49
N ALA A 180 -6.12 7.23 -27.39
CA ALA A 180 -7.44 7.72 -27.01
C ALA A 180 -7.43 9.10 -26.29
N GLY A 181 -6.26 9.75 -26.18
CA GLY A 181 -6.13 11.04 -25.49
C GLY A 181 -6.19 10.97 -23.96
N ILE A 182 -6.05 9.77 -23.39
CA ILE A 182 -6.15 9.51 -21.94
C ILE A 182 -4.76 9.65 -21.31
N ARG A 183 -4.67 10.35 -20.17
CA ARG A 183 -3.40 10.41 -19.40
C ARG A 183 -3.17 9.08 -18.70
N VAL A 184 -1.94 8.58 -18.73
CA VAL A 184 -1.59 7.29 -18.11
C VAL A 184 -0.70 7.51 -16.89
N VAL A 185 -0.98 6.77 -15.82
CA VAL A 185 -0.13 6.65 -14.65
C VAL A 185 0.15 5.16 -14.40
N LEU A 186 1.42 4.78 -14.41
CA LEU A 186 1.85 3.43 -14.05
C LEU A 186 2.17 3.37 -12.55
N LEU A 187 1.55 2.42 -11.86
CA LEU A 187 1.72 2.18 -10.43
C LEU A 187 2.48 0.87 -10.25
N SER A 188 3.68 0.92 -9.65
CA SER A 188 4.45 -0.30 -9.43
C SER A 188 3.71 -1.30 -8.51
N PRO A 189 3.89 -2.61 -8.68
CA PRO A 189 3.29 -3.61 -7.78
C PRO A 189 3.85 -3.49 -6.36
N THR A 190 3.02 -3.70 -5.34
CA THR A 190 3.49 -3.83 -3.95
C THR A 190 4.27 -5.14 -3.76
N PRO A 191 5.13 -5.26 -2.73
CA PRO A 191 5.87 -6.49 -2.46
C PRO A 191 4.94 -7.71 -2.32
N ILE A 192 5.38 -8.86 -2.85
CA ILE A 192 4.68 -10.14 -2.71
C ILE A 192 5.15 -10.77 -1.41
N ARG A 193 4.29 -10.82 -0.39
CA ARG A 193 4.69 -11.15 0.99
C ARG A 193 5.68 -10.15 1.53
N GLU A 194 5.93 -10.23 2.82
CA GLU A 194 6.85 -9.31 3.51
C GLU A 194 8.24 -9.91 3.68
N ILE A 195 8.59 -10.89 2.83
CA ILE A 195 9.94 -11.45 2.73
C ILE A 195 10.64 -10.70 1.60
N LEU A 196 11.18 -9.52 1.91
CA LEU A 196 11.66 -8.57 0.91
C LEU A 196 12.79 -9.09 0.02
N ASP A 197 13.58 -10.03 0.54
CA ASP A 197 14.69 -10.68 -0.16
C ASP A 197 14.31 -12.08 -0.69
N GLY A 198 13.02 -12.45 -0.64
CA GLY A 198 12.52 -13.70 -1.21
C GLY A 198 12.69 -13.74 -2.74
N PRO A 199 12.75 -14.94 -3.35
CA PRO A 199 12.96 -15.07 -4.79
C PRO A 199 11.84 -14.41 -5.61
N GLU A 200 10.60 -14.42 -5.12
CA GLU A 200 9.48 -13.70 -5.73
C GLU A 200 9.71 -12.17 -5.74
N ASN A 201 10.15 -11.58 -4.62
CA ASN A 201 10.39 -10.14 -4.54
C ASN A 201 11.65 -9.71 -5.29
N ARG A 202 12.69 -10.56 -5.36
CA ARG A 202 13.87 -10.30 -6.22
C ARG A 202 13.45 -10.22 -7.68
N ARG A 203 12.64 -11.17 -8.15
CA ARG A 203 12.11 -11.13 -9.52
C ARG A 203 11.16 -9.96 -9.73
N LEU A 204 10.32 -9.63 -8.75
CA LEU A 204 9.39 -8.50 -8.84
C LEU A 204 10.11 -7.18 -9.13
N GLN A 205 11.35 -6.99 -8.65
CA GLN A 205 12.12 -5.77 -8.96
C GLN A 205 12.39 -5.61 -10.46
N GLU A 206 12.51 -6.70 -11.22
CA GLU A 206 12.66 -6.65 -12.69
C GLU A 206 11.40 -6.07 -13.34
N TYR A 207 10.21 -6.41 -12.81
CA TYR A 207 8.91 -5.94 -13.31
C TYR A 207 8.66 -4.48 -12.92
N VAL A 208 9.08 -4.08 -11.71
CA VAL A 208 9.07 -2.68 -11.26
C VAL A 208 9.99 -1.83 -12.16
N ALA A 209 11.21 -2.30 -12.44
CA ALA A 209 12.16 -1.61 -13.31
C ALA A 209 11.64 -1.50 -14.74
N ALA A 210 11.09 -2.58 -15.28
CA ALA A 210 10.47 -2.59 -16.61
C ALA A 210 9.31 -1.60 -16.71
N MET A 211 8.40 -1.58 -15.72
CA MET A 211 7.29 -0.62 -15.70
C MET A 211 7.76 0.84 -15.63
N ARG A 212 8.82 1.11 -14.86
CA ARG A 212 9.44 2.45 -14.80
C ARG A 212 10.04 2.85 -16.15
N GLU A 213 10.71 1.94 -16.84
CA GLU A 213 11.27 2.21 -18.17
C GLU A 213 10.18 2.41 -19.23
N ILE A 214 9.10 1.62 -19.19
CA ILE A 214 7.94 1.84 -20.07
C ILE A 214 7.37 3.25 -19.85
N ALA A 215 7.23 3.68 -18.59
CA ALA A 215 6.72 5.01 -18.27
C ALA A 215 7.61 6.11 -18.87
N LYS A 216 8.93 5.97 -18.72
CA LYS A 216 9.92 6.88 -19.28
C LYS A 216 9.85 6.94 -20.82
N GLN A 217 9.87 5.79 -21.49
CA GLN A 217 9.81 5.69 -22.95
C GLN A 217 8.51 6.26 -23.52
N ASN A 218 7.41 6.08 -22.80
CA ASN A 218 6.09 6.55 -23.22
C ASN A 218 5.73 7.92 -22.61
N GLN A 219 6.66 8.61 -21.93
CA GLN A 219 6.43 9.92 -21.31
C GLN A 219 5.14 9.96 -20.47
N CYS A 220 4.89 8.92 -19.70
CA CYS A 220 3.78 8.86 -18.75
C CYS A 220 4.31 8.80 -17.31
N LEU A 221 3.45 9.10 -16.35
CA LEU A 221 3.86 9.19 -14.95
C LEU A 221 4.08 7.78 -14.39
N PHE A 222 5.19 7.57 -13.67
CA PHE A 222 5.42 6.39 -12.85
C PHE A 222 5.35 6.78 -11.37
N ILE A 223 4.54 6.06 -10.59
CA ILE A 223 4.48 6.20 -9.14
C ILE A 223 4.89 4.86 -8.52
N ASP A 224 5.93 4.90 -7.68
CA ASP A 224 6.48 3.71 -7.05
C ASP A 224 5.75 3.38 -5.74
N LEU A 225 4.89 2.37 -5.76
CA LEU A 225 4.25 1.82 -4.57
C LEU A 225 5.12 0.78 -3.85
N ASN A 226 6.08 0.17 -4.57
CA ASN A 226 6.95 -0.88 -4.05
C ASN A 226 7.93 -0.31 -3.01
N ALA A 227 8.61 0.78 -3.34
CA ALA A 227 9.61 1.42 -2.49
C ALA A 227 9.11 1.76 -1.07
N PRO A 228 7.98 2.49 -0.86
CA PRO A 228 7.52 2.83 0.48
C PRO A 228 7.10 1.61 1.30
N PHE A 229 6.55 0.57 0.68
CA PHE A 229 6.27 -0.69 1.38
C PHE A 229 7.56 -1.34 1.86
N ARG A 230 8.57 -1.47 0.99
CA ARG A 230 9.88 -2.05 1.33
C ARG A 230 10.56 -1.27 2.45
N GLU A 231 10.48 0.06 2.42
CA GLU A 231 11.06 0.92 3.46
C GLU A 231 10.43 0.67 4.84
N VAL A 232 9.10 0.68 4.93
CA VAL A 232 8.39 0.46 6.19
C VAL A 232 8.64 -0.96 6.72
N ILE A 233 8.48 -1.97 5.86
CA ILE A 233 8.70 -3.38 6.23
C ILE A 233 10.16 -3.59 6.65
N GLY A 234 11.12 -3.14 5.85
CA GLY A 234 12.54 -3.33 6.13
C GLY A 234 13.00 -2.61 7.40
N THR A 235 12.52 -1.39 7.64
CA THR A 235 12.80 -0.65 8.87
C THR A 235 12.25 -1.39 10.09
N TYR A 236 11.00 -1.84 10.04
CA TYR A 236 10.40 -2.63 11.12
C TYR A 236 11.18 -3.94 11.36
N GLN A 237 11.49 -4.67 10.29
CA GLN A 237 12.22 -5.94 10.37
C GLN A 237 13.64 -5.80 10.92
N LYS A 238 14.29 -4.66 10.67
CA LYS A 238 15.62 -4.35 11.19
C LYS A 238 15.61 -3.96 12.67
N HIS A 239 14.56 -3.26 13.14
CA HIS A 239 14.60 -2.57 14.44
C HIS A 239 13.55 -3.04 15.46
N ALA A 240 12.41 -3.57 15.03
CA ALA A 240 11.26 -3.85 15.89
C ALA A 240 10.83 -5.32 15.91
N GLY A 241 11.21 -6.12 14.91
CA GLY A 241 11.00 -7.58 14.90
C GLY A 241 10.67 -8.14 13.52
N LYS A 242 10.68 -9.46 13.38
CA LYS A 242 10.49 -10.15 12.08
C LYS A 242 9.02 -10.53 11.79
N THR A 243 8.08 -9.75 12.31
CA THR A 243 6.65 -9.97 12.06
C THR A 243 6.35 -9.86 10.56
N LEU A 244 5.55 -10.79 10.06
CA LEU A 244 4.96 -10.72 8.71
C LEU A 244 3.55 -10.13 8.82
N ASN A 245 3.01 -9.68 7.69
CA ASN A 245 1.66 -9.12 7.57
C ASN A 245 1.49 -7.77 8.30
N LEU A 246 2.55 -6.96 8.34
CA LEU A 246 2.57 -5.60 8.85
C LEU A 246 1.69 -4.65 8.01
N LEU A 247 1.80 -4.74 6.69
CA LEU A 247 1.09 -3.89 5.71
C LEU A 247 0.11 -4.67 4.84
N ALA A 248 0.19 -6.01 4.83
CA ALA A 248 -0.76 -6.87 4.13
C ALA A 248 -1.48 -7.81 5.10
N ALA A 249 -2.77 -8.08 4.87
CA ALA A 249 -3.58 -8.96 5.72
C ALA A 249 -3.19 -10.45 5.59
N ASP A 250 -2.80 -10.87 4.39
CA ASP A 250 -2.41 -12.25 4.05
C ASP A 250 -1.02 -12.34 3.40
N GLY A 251 -0.25 -11.26 3.51
CA GLY A 251 1.04 -11.09 2.87
C GLY A 251 0.97 -10.47 1.48
N VAL A 252 -0.19 -10.42 0.81
CA VAL A 252 -0.31 -9.82 -0.52
C VAL A 252 -1.33 -8.68 -0.56
N HIS A 253 -2.52 -8.89 0.01
CA HIS A 253 -3.58 -7.89 0.01
C HIS A 253 -3.35 -6.86 1.12
N PRO A 254 -3.21 -5.56 0.81
CA PRO A 254 -2.96 -4.54 1.81
C PRO A 254 -4.02 -4.50 2.91
N ASN A 255 -3.59 -4.32 4.15
CA ASN A 255 -4.47 -3.96 5.26
C ASN A 255 -4.77 -2.44 5.21
N PRO A 256 -5.60 -1.88 6.13
CA PRO A 256 -5.91 -0.45 6.10
C PRO A 256 -4.67 0.47 6.13
N SER A 257 -3.59 0.09 6.83
CA SER A 257 -2.34 0.86 6.85
C SER A 257 -1.63 0.79 5.50
N GLY A 258 -1.55 -0.39 4.88
CA GLY A 258 -0.99 -0.56 3.53
C GLY A 258 -1.77 0.22 2.47
N TYR A 259 -3.10 0.17 2.50
CA TYR A 259 -3.93 0.97 1.59
C TYR A 259 -3.76 2.48 1.79
N ARG A 260 -3.53 2.94 3.01
CA ARG A 260 -3.23 4.35 3.29
C ARG A 260 -1.88 4.76 2.69
N ILE A 261 -0.86 3.90 2.76
CA ILE A 261 0.43 4.12 2.07
C ILE A 261 0.19 4.24 0.56
N ILE A 262 -0.57 3.32 -0.06
CA ILE A 262 -0.89 3.40 -1.49
C ILE A 262 -1.57 4.72 -1.82
N ALA A 263 -2.64 5.09 -1.10
CA ALA A 263 -3.39 6.30 -1.37
C ALA A 263 -2.53 7.57 -1.25
N PHE A 264 -1.72 7.69 -0.20
CA PHE A 264 -0.87 8.86 0.02
C PHE A 264 0.27 8.96 -1.01
N THR A 265 0.85 7.83 -1.40
CA THR A 265 1.86 7.78 -2.46
C THR A 265 1.27 8.20 -3.80
N ILE A 266 0.05 7.75 -4.12
CA ILE A 266 -0.66 8.18 -5.34
C ILE A 266 -0.98 9.69 -5.29
N LEU A 267 -1.55 10.21 -4.20
CA LEU A 267 -1.85 11.64 -4.08
C LEU A 267 -0.60 12.51 -4.27
N ARG A 268 0.51 12.15 -3.62
CA ARG A 268 1.78 12.84 -3.77
C ARG A 268 2.28 12.79 -5.22
N GLY A 269 2.23 11.61 -5.85
CA GLY A 269 2.64 11.46 -7.25
C GLY A 269 1.75 12.23 -8.23
N LEU A 270 0.46 12.40 -7.92
CA LEU A 270 -0.46 13.24 -8.69
C LEU A 270 -0.26 14.75 -8.45
N GLY A 271 0.67 15.14 -7.58
CA GLY A 271 1.04 16.53 -7.31
C GLY A 271 0.21 17.21 -6.21
N VAL A 272 -0.48 16.44 -5.36
CA VAL A 272 -1.13 17.01 -4.17
C VAL A 272 -0.06 17.45 -3.17
N PRO A 273 -0.08 18.70 -2.66
CA PRO A 273 0.91 19.18 -1.70
C PRO A 273 0.96 18.32 -0.42
N ALA A 274 2.17 18.05 0.08
CA ALA A 274 2.36 17.22 1.28
C ALA A 274 1.57 17.73 2.50
N LYS A 275 1.58 19.05 2.73
CA LYS A 275 0.80 19.70 3.79
C LYS A 275 -0.71 19.41 3.70
N ASP A 276 -1.24 19.26 2.48
CA ASP A 276 -2.66 19.02 2.27
C ASP A 276 -2.98 17.55 2.56
N ILE A 277 -2.06 16.64 2.20
CA ILE A 277 -2.16 15.20 2.51
C ILE A 277 -2.10 14.95 4.03
N GLU A 278 -1.19 15.63 4.73
CA GLU A 278 -1.01 15.50 6.19
C GLU A 278 -2.27 15.91 6.97
N ASN A 279 -3.03 16.87 6.45
CA ASN A 279 -4.28 17.33 7.02
C ASN A 279 -5.50 16.47 6.63
N LEU A 280 -5.32 15.40 5.85
CA LEU A 280 -6.42 14.49 5.48
C LEU A 280 -6.79 13.60 6.67
N GLU A 281 -7.83 14.01 7.38
CA GLU A 281 -8.56 13.15 8.31
C GLU A 281 -9.74 12.47 7.58
N VAL A 282 -9.83 11.15 7.68
CA VAL A 282 -11.07 10.45 7.33
C VAL A 282 -12.02 10.67 8.48
N LYS A 283 -12.91 11.66 8.36
CA LYS A 283 -14.06 11.76 9.28
C LYS A 283 -14.94 10.53 9.02
N ASN A 284 -15.02 9.66 10.03
CA ASN A 284 -15.89 8.49 10.04
C ASN A 284 -17.36 8.89 9.91
#